data_AF-A6G2M3-F1
#
_entry.id   AF-A6G2M3-F1
#
_cell.length_a   1.000
_cell.length_b   1.000
_cell.length_c   1.000
_cell.angle_alpha   90.00
_cell.angle_beta   90.00
_cell.angle_gamma   90.00
#
_symmetry.space_group_name_H-M   'P 1'
#
loop_
_entity.id
_entity.type
_entity.pdbx_description
1 polymer ?
#
loop_
_entity_poly.entity_id
_entity_poly.type
_entity_poly.pdbx_seq_one_letter_code
_entity_poly.pdbx_strand_id
1 'polypeptide(L)'
;MALSFWEHTKAELRLMAGAFVGPWLLTMLGVGLVYACVWLFGDAPPEAAEDPELPGNAVMVPLAFGYGAVVGFWPGVVAGGLRVSWKLTGPWTLVPLLLIPLALAAALYLASGLLARQGMAVLDAAALAAADHDWALSAIGKAAHAGPVVLVIGLPLLIFDLGSIAVQPEVLWALAILVLTFVLVIAAALVPTSLVSVVVMLRAYLLRLRERSDARNLEAEPA
;
A
#
# COMPACT_ATOMS: atom_id res chain seq x y z
N MET A 1 2.13 -23.60 -41.96
CA MET A 1 2.58 -24.60 -40.97
C MET A 1 2.30 -24.02 -39.59
N ALA A 2 1.40 -24.60 -38.80
CA ALA A 2 1.00 -24.01 -37.51
C ALA A 2 2.20 -23.94 -36.56
N LEU A 3 2.51 -22.74 -36.04
CA LEU A 3 3.55 -22.54 -35.02
C LEU A 3 3.29 -23.46 -33.82
N SER A 4 4.35 -24.05 -33.28
CA SER A 4 4.23 -24.90 -32.10
C SER A 4 3.70 -24.10 -30.90
N PHE A 5 2.99 -24.76 -29.98
CA PHE A 5 2.54 -24.17 -28.72
C PHE A 5 3.69 -23.49 -27.94
N TRP A 6 4.88 -24.06 -28.05
CA TRP A 6 6.10 -23.55 -27.44
C TRP A 6 6.53 -22.19 -28.00
N GLU A 7 6.47 -22.00 -29.32
CA GLU A 7 6.81 -20.73 -29.97
C GLU A 7 5.83 -19.61 -29.62
N HIS A 8 4.53 -19.95 -29.53
CA HIS A 8 3.50 -19.04 -29.05
C HIS A 8 3.79 -18.56 -27.62
N THR A 9 4.10 -19.49 -26.73
CA THR A 9 4.38 -19.20 -25.30
C THR A 9 5.64 -18.35 -25.14
N LYS A 10 6.71 -18.67 -25.87
CA LYS A 10 7.97 -17.91 -25.84
C LYS A 10 7.79 -16.48 -26.34
N ALA A 11 6.97 -16.28 -27.37
CA ALA A 11 6.66 -14.95 -27.89
C ALA A 11 5.84 -14.12 -26.88
N GLU A 12 4.85 -14.72 -26.21
CA GLU A 12 4.08 -14.05 -25.15
C GLU A 12 4.96 -13.70 -23.94
N LEU A 13 5.83 -14.61 -23.48
CA LEU A 13 6.77 -14.33 -22.39
C LEU A 13 7.73 -13.17 -22.71
N ARG A 14 8.26 -13.12 -23.94
CA ARG A 14 9.11 -12.01 -24.39
C ARG A 14 8.35 -10.68 -24.40
N LEU A 15 7.08 -10.71 -24.84
CA LEU A 15 6.22 -9.52 -24.83
C LEU A 15 5.97 -9.05 -23.40
N MET A 16 5.63 -9.95 -22.48
CA MET A 16 5.41 -9.64 -21.06
C MET A 16 6.68 -9.09 -20.41
N ALA A 17 7.83 -9.74 -20.60
CA ALA A 17 9.10 -9.29 -20.07
C ALA A 17 9.49 -7.90 -20.60
N GLY A 18 9.38 -7.68 -21.92
CA GLY A 18 9.66 -6.37 -22.53
C GLY A 18 8.69 -5.27 -22.05
N ALA A 19 7.42 -5.60 -21.83
CA ALA A 19 6.44 -4.68 -21.30
C ALA A 19 6.67 -4.34 -19.82
N PHE A 20 7.22 -5.27 -19.04
CA PHE A 20 7.50 -5.10 -17.61
C PHE A 20 8.78 -4.31 -17.35
N VAL A 21 9.90 -4.72 -17.96
CA VAL A 21 11.25 -4.28 -17.60
C VAL A 21 11.44 -2.78 -17.80
N GLY A 22 10.95 -2.22 -18.91
CA GLY A 22 11.11 -0.79 -19.21
C GLY A 22 10.51 0.12 -18.13
N PRO A 23 9.20 0.05 -17.88
CA PRO A 23 8.56 0.83 -16.81
C PRO A 23 9.12 0.52 -15.43
N TRP A 24 9.40 -0.75 -15.12
CA TRP A 24 9.95 -1.13 -13.82
C TRP A 24 11.29 -0.46 -13.54
N LEU A 25 12.25 -0.57 -14.48
CA LEU A 25 13.55 0.08 -14.36
C LEU A 25 13.43 1.60 -14.34
N LEU A 26 12.60 2.18 -15.20
CA LEU A 26 12.44 3.64 -15.27
C LEU A 26 11.89 4.21 -13.96
N THR A 27 10.94 3.52 -13.34
CA THR A 27 10.36 3.95 -12.06
C THR A 27 11.35 3.72 -10.91
N MET A 28 11.99 2.55 -10.85
CA MET A 28 12.96 2.19 -9.82
C MET A 28 14.17 3.14 -9.82
N LEU A 29 14.79 3.33 -11.00
CA LEU A 29 15.94 4.22 -11.17
C LEU A 29 15.53 5.69 -11.05
N GLY A 30 14.32 6.05 -11.49
CA GLY A 30 13.79 7.40 -11.36
C GLY A 30 13.62 7.82 -9.89
N VAL A 31 13.04 6.95 -9.04
CA VAL A 31 12.94 7.22 -7.59
C VAL A 31 14.33 7.26 -6.95
N GLY A 32 15.21 6.33 -7.31
CA GLY A 32 16.62 6.36 -6.89
C GLY A 32 17.30 7.70 -7.22
N LEU A 33 17.09 8.20 -8.44
CA LEU A 33 17.63 9.46 -8.89
C LEU A 33 17.06 10.65 -8.11
N VAL A 34 15.75 10.66 -7.85
CA VAL A 34 15.11 11.72 -7.03
C VAL A 34 15.74 11.77 -5.64
N TYR A 35 15.91 10.62 -4.98
CA TYR A 35 16.56 10.57 -3.67
C TYR A 35 18.01 11.07 -3.70
N ALA A 36 18.76 10.67 -4.74
CA ALA A 36 20.12 11.16 -4.94
C ALA A 36 20.15 12.69 -5.15
N CYS A 37 19.22 13.25 -5.91
CA CYS A 37 19.10 14.68 -6.14
C CYS A 37 18.71 15.45 -4.87
N VAL A 38 17.78 14.92 -4.07
CA VAL A 38 17.43 15.51 -2.76
C VAL A 38 18.66 15.57 -1.85
N TRP A 39 19.52 14.56 -1.89
CA TRP A 39 20.74 14.56 -1.08
C TRP A 39 21.87 15.45 -1.64
N LEU A 40 21.94 15.61 -2.97
CA LEU A 40 22.96 16.40 -3.64
C LEU A 40 22.65 17.91 -3.62
N PHE A 41 21.37 18.27 -3.69
CA PHE A 41 20.89 19.64 -3.86
C PHE A 41 19.95 20.12 -2.74
N GLY A 42 19.50 19.24 -1.87
CA GLY A 42 18.71 19.63 -0.70
C GLY A 42 19.60 20.31 0.32
N ASP A 43 19.07 21.34 0.96
CA ASP A 43 19.71 21.95 2.12
C ASP A 43 19.86 20.86 3.19
N ALA A 44 21.11 20.59 3.58
CA ALA A 44 21.38 19.68 4.68
C ALA A 44 20.58 20.17 5.91
N PRO A 45 19.86 19.29 6.64
CA PRO A 45 19.25 19.69 7.89
C PRO A 45 20.34 20.32 8.78
N PRO A 46 20.04 21.40 9.52
CA PRO A 46 21.04 22.14 10.28
C PRO A 46 21.83 21.26 11.26
N GLU A 47 21.24 20.13 11.70
CA GLU A 47 21.86 19.12 12.55
C GLU A 47 22.98 18.32 11.84
N ALA A 48 22.93 18.17 10.52
CA ALA A 48 23.97 17.50 9.72
C ALA A 48 25.20 18.38 9.46
N ALA A 49 25.10 19.69 9.69
CA ALA A 49 26.22 20.62 9.57
C ALA A 49 27.15 20.62 10.80
N GLU A 50 26.66 20.11 11.94
CA GLU A 50 27.41 20.08 13.21
C GLU A 50 28.04 18.72 13.53
N ASP A 51 27.71 17.66 12.77
CA ASP A 51 28.16 16.30 13.07
C ASP A 51 29.33 15.86 12.16
N PRO A 52 30.60 15.87 12.64
CA PRO A 52 31.78 15.54 11.83
C PRO A 52 31.90 14.05 11.45
N GLU A 53 30.97 13.20 11.93
CA GLU A 53 30.94 11.77 11.64
C GLU A 53 30.14 11.39 10.39
N LEU A 54 29.38 12.34 9.81
CA LEU A 54 28.61 12.07 8.60
C LEU A 54 29.56 11.88 7.40
N PRO A 55 29.56 10.70 6.75
CA PRO A 55 30.42 10.48 5.60
C PRO A 55 30.04 11.46 4.50
N GLY A 56 31.03 12.10 3.88
CA GLY A 56 30.79 13.19 2.91
C GLY A 56 29.90 12.76 1.73
N ASN A 57 29.39 13.75 0.98
CA ASN A 57 28.43 13.58 -0.12
C ASN A 57 28.81 12.47 -1.13
N ALA A 58 30.11 12.19 -1.31
CA ALA A 58 30.61 11.11 -2.16
C ALA A 58 30.13 9.70 -1.74
N VAL A 59 29.82 9.48 -0.46
CA VAL A 59 29.32 8.22 0.09
C VAL A 59 27.79 8.25 0.22
N MET A 60 27.24 9.37 0.67
CA MET A 60 25.81 9.48 0.95
C MET A 60 24.94 9.56 -0.31
N VAL A 61 25.44 10.11 -1.42
CA VAL A 61 24.69 10.16 -2.69
C VAL A 61 24.47 8.77 -3.29
N PRO A 62 25.51 7.90 -3.43
CA PRO A 62 25.30 6.50 -3.81
C PRO A 62 24.39 5.73 -2.86
N LEU A 63 24.50 5.98 -1.55
CA LEU A 63 23.65 5.33 -0.55
C LEU A 63 22.18 5.76 -0.69
N ALA A 64 21.92 7.06 -0.86
CA ALA A 64 20.60 7.62 -1.10
C ALA A 64 20.00 7.10 -2.40
N PHE A 65 20.80 6.98 -3.47
CA PHE A 65 20.38 6.36 -4.72
C PHE A 65 19.98 4.89 -4.52
N GLY A 66 20.81 4.11 -3.82
CA GLY A 66 20.54 2.70 -3.53
C GLY A 66 19.27 2.52 -2.71
N TYR A 67 19.10 3.31 -1.65
CA TYR A 67 17.88 3.33 -0.85
C TYR A 67 16.66 3.73 -1.69
N GLY A 68 16.76 4.80 -2.47
CA GLY A 68 15.69 5.25 -3.35
C GLY A 68 15.34 4.22 -4.42
N ALA A 69 16.29 3.45 -4.93
CA ALA A 69 16.01 2.34 -5.84
C ALA A 69 15.27 1.18 -5.14
N VAL A 70 15.61 0.87 -3.89
CA VAL A 70 14.88 -0.13 -3.08
C VAL A 70 13.45 0.34 -2.80
N VAL A 71 13.26 1.61 -2.45
CA VAL A 71 11.92 2.20 -2.27
C VAL A 71 11.16 2.22 -3.60
N GLY A 72 11.85 2.57 -4.69
CA GLY A 72 11.32 2.62 -6.05
C GLY A 72 10.99 1.26 -6.66
N PHE A 73 11.47 0.16 -6.06
CA PHE A 73 11.21 -1.20 -6.53
C PHE A 73 9.70 -1.50 -6.55
N TRP A 74 8.98 -1.25 -5.46
CA TRP A 74 7.55 -1.51 -5.33
C TRP A 74 6.67 -0.73 -6.31
N PRO A 75 6.76 0.62 -6.40
CA PRO A 75 6.03 1.36 -7.40
C PRO A 75 6.44 0.97 -8.82
N GLY A 76 7.71 0.58 -9.04
CA GLY A 76 8.16 0.01 -10.31
C GLY A 76 7.48 -1.32 -10.66
N VAL A 77 7.29 -2.22 -9.69
CA VAL A 77 6.58 -3.48 -9.90
C VAL A 77 5.12 -3.21 -10.27
N VAL A 78 4.49 -2.22 -9.63
CA VAL A 78 3.12 -1.79 -9.98
C VAL A 78 3.08 -1.20 -11.39
N ALA A 79 4.00 -0.30 -11.75
CA ALA A 79 4.08 0.31 -13.07
C ALA A 79 4.33 -0.73 -14.19
N GLY A 80 5.26 -1.65 -13.97
CA GLY A 80 5.55 -2.77 -14.85
C GLY A 80 4.35 -3.71 -15.00
N GLY A 81 3.73 -4.09 -13.89
CA GLY A 81 2.54 -4.95 -13.87
C GLY A 81 1.34 -4.31 -14.58
N LEU A 82 1.11 -3.01 -14.40
CA LEU A 82 0.08 -2.25 -15.11
C LEU A 82 0.36 -2.20 -16.61
N ARG A 83 1.63 -2.00 -17.01
CA ARG A 83 2.02 -2.00 -18.43
C ARG A 83 1.82 -3.37 -19.08
N VAL A 84 2.18 -4.45 -18.39
CA VAL A 84 1.90 -5.83 -18.83
C VAL A 84 0.40 -6.02 -18.99
N SER A 85 -0.39 -5.70 -17.97
CA SER A 85 -1.85 -5.83 -18.00
C SER A 85 -2.47 -5.06 -19.16
N TRP A 86 -2.00 -3.83 -19.41
CA TRP A 86 -2.43 -3.00 -20.53
C TRP A 86 -2.07 -3.61 -21.89
N LYS A 87 -0.88 -4.19 -22.02
CA LYS A 87 -0.49 -4.87 -23.26
C LYS A 87 -1.33 -6.13 -23.51
N LEU A 88 -1.62 -6.90 -22.46
CA LEU A 88 -2.36 -8.16 -22.56
C LEU A 88 -3.87 -7.95 -22.77
N THR A 89 -4.48 -7.07 -21.98
CA THR A 89 -5.94 -6.88 -21.91
C THR A 89 -6.42 -5.52 -22.41
N GLY A 90 -5.53 -4.51 -22.48
CA GLY A 90 -5.86 -3.20 -23.03
C GLY A 90 -6.65 -2.32 -22.08
N PRO A 91 -7.63 -1.55 -22.62
CA PRO A 91 -8.50 -0.71 -21.81
C PRO A 91 -9.23 -1.46 -20.69
N TRP A 92 -9.42 -2.78 -20.84
CA TRP A 92 -10.03 -3.63 -19.81
C TRP A 92 -9.21 -3.69 -18.51
N THR A 93 -7.93 -3.30 -18.53
CA THR A 93 -7.11 -3.10 -17.32
C THR A 93 -7.70 -2.02 -16.40
N LEU A 94 -8.48 -1.07 -16.94
CA LEU A 94 -9.13 -0.04 -16.14
C LEU A 94 -10.27 -0.58 -15.28
N VAL A 95 -10.83 -1.75 -15.61
CA VAL A 95 -11.94 -2.33 -14.85
C VAL A 95 -11.55 -2.59 -13.40
N PRO A 96 -10.54 -3.41 -13.06
CA PRO A 96 -10.13 -3.56 -11.68
C PRO A 96 -9.62 -2.25 -11.07
N LEU A 97 -8.93 -1.43 -11.86
CA LEU A 97 -8.35 -0.17 -11.39
C LEU A 97 -9.41 0.83 -10.90
N LEU A 98 -10.60 0.82 -11.49
CA LEU A 98 -11.70 1.72 -11.13
C LEU A 98 -12.73 1.03 -10.24
N LEU A 99 -13.09 -0.22 -10.55
CA LEU A 99 -14.17 -0.94 -9.88
C LEU A 99 -13.81 -1.29 -8.42
N ILE A 100 -12.57 -1.73 -8.17
CA ILE A 100 -12.12 -2.11 -6.82
C ILE A 100 -12.14 -0.90 -5.86
N PRO A 101 -11.49 0.25 -6.15
CA PRO A 101 -11.54 1.39 -5.24
C PRO A 101 -12.96 1.96 -5.11
N LEU A 102 -13.75 1.97 -6.17
CA LEU A 102 -15.13 2.45 -6.11
C LEU A 102 -16.00 1.55 -5.21
N ALA A 103 -15.85 0.24 -5.30
CA ALA A 103 -16.59 -0.69 -4.47
C ALA A 103 -16.13 -0.66 -3.01
N LEU A 104 -14.83 -0.49 -2.75
CA LEU A 104 -14.33 -0.23 -1.40
C LEU A 104 -14.92 1.05 -0.82
N ALA A 105 -14.90 2.14 -1.58
CA ALA A 105 -15.48 3.42 -1.16
C ALA A 105 -16.98 3.28 -0.87
N ALA A 106 -17.73 2.61 -1.76
CA ALA A 106 -19.15 2.36 -1.58
C ALA A 106 -19.42 1.46 -0.35
N ALA A 107 -18.65 0.40 -0.16
CA ALA A 107 -18.82 -0.50 0.98
C ALA A 107 -18.52 0.20 2.31
N LEU A 108 -17.43 0.99 2.38
CA LEU A 108 -17.11 1.79 3.56
C LEU A 108 -18.16 2.87 3.83
N TYR A 109 -18.68 3.50 2.78
CA TYR A 109 -19.76 4.49 2.90
C TYR A 109 -21.04 3.84 3.46
N LEU A 110 -21.46 2.69 2.91
CA LEU A 110 -22.64 1.97 3.36
C LEU A 110 -22.48 1.39 4.77
N ALA A 111 -21.27 0.93 5.11
CA ALA A 111 -20.96 0.38 6.44
C ALA A 111 -20.59 1.46 7.47
N SER A 112 -20.50 2.74 7.10
CA SER A 112 -20.03 3.83 7.96
C SER A 112 -20.78 3.90 9.29
N GLY A 113 -22.11 3.75 9.27
CA GLY A 113 -22.92 3.74 10.48
C GLY A 113 -22.65 2.53 11.39
N LEU A 114 -22.39 1.36 10.81
CA LEU A 114 -22.03 0.16 11.57
C LEU A 114 -20.63 0.31 12.18
N LEU A 115 -19.65 0.76 11.40
CA LEU A 115 -18.29 1.00 11.86
C LEU A 115 -18.24 2.08 12.95
N ALA A 116 -19.03 3.15 12.82
CA ALA A 116 -19.14 4.18 13.83
C ALA A 116 -19.71 3.62 15.16
N ARG A 117 -20.74 2.78 15.10
CA ARG A 117 -21.29 2.12 16.30
C ARG A 117 -20.27 1.21 16.98
N GLN A 118 -19.52 0.44 16.20
CA GLN A 118 -18.45 -0.42 16.76
C GLN A 118 -17.32 0.43 17.34
N GLY A 119 -16.95 1.54 16.69
CA GLY A 119 -15.98 2.50 17.22
C GLY A 119 -16.44 3.11 18.55
N MET A 120 -17.71 3.49 18.66
CA MET A 120 -18.29 3.96 19.93
C MET A 120 -18.25 2.87 21.01
N ALA A 121 -18.52 1.60 20.66
CA ALA A 121 -18.41 0.50 21.62
C ALA A 121 -16.97 0.31 22.16
N VAL A 122 -15.94 0.55 21.33
CA VAL A 122 -14.55 0.58 21.81
C VAL A 122 -14.32 1.74 22.77
N LEU A 123 -14.82 2.93 22.45
CA LEU A 123 -14.70 4.11 23.33
C LEU A 123 -15.43 3.90 24.66
N ASP A 124 -16.62 3.32 24.64
CA ASP A 124 -17.40 3.01 25.84
C ASP A 124 -16.68 1.97 26.71
N ALA A 125 -16.13 0.91 26.10
CA ALA A 125 -15.32 -0.08 26.81
C ALA A 125 -14.05 0.53 27.42
N ALA A 126 -13.38 1.41 26.68
CA ALA A 126 -12.20 2.13 27.16
C ALA A 126 -12.54 3.11 28.30
N ALA A 127 -13.69 3.77 28.23
CA ALA A 127 -14.16 4.68 29.28
C ALA A 127 -14.50 3.93 30.58
N LEU A 128 -15.12 2.76 30.47
CA LEU A 128 -15.37 1.88 31.62
C LEU A 128 -14.06 1.36 32.23
N ALA A 129 -13.14 0.90 31.39
CA ALA A 129 -11.79 0.47 31.78
C ALA A 129 -10.98 1.58 32.47
N ALA A 130 -11.14 2.83 32.00
CA ALA A 130 -10.48 4.00 32.58
C ALA A 130 -11.07 4.44 33.92
N ALA A 131 -12.36 4.16 34.19
CA ALA A 131 -12.99 4.48 35.47
C ALA A 131 -12.31 3.73 36.63
N ASP A 132 -11.73 2.55 36.37
CA ASP A 132 -10.97 1.77 37.33
C ASP A 132 -9.50 2.24 37.48
N HIS A 133 -9.05 3.22 36.68
CA HIS A 133 -7.67 3.77 36.65
C HIS A 133 -7.64 5.27 36.96
N ASP A 134 -8.41 5.68 37.98
CA ASP A 134 -8.68 7.08 38.36
C ASP A 134 -7.45 7.87 38.89
N TRP A 135 -6.31 7.22 39.08
CA TRP A 135 -5.15 7.80 39.80
C TRP A 135 -4.21 8.62 38.90
N ALA A 136 -4.04 8.29 37.62
CA ALA A 136 -3.13 9.00 36.72
C ALA A 136 -3.78 10.22 36.05
N LEU A 137 -5.02 10.10 35.57
CA LEU A 137 -5.74 11.18 34.87
C LEU A 137 -6.11 12.35 35.79
N SER A 138 -6.52 12.06 37.03
CA SER A 138 -6.88 13.09 38.02
C SER A 138 -5.67 13.83 38.61
N ALA A 139 -4.51 13.17 38.68
CA ALA A 139 -3.25 13.76 39.15
C ALA A 139 -2.53 14.56 38.06
N ILE A 140 -2.49 14.07 36.82
CA ILE A 140 -1.83 14.74 35.70
C ILE A 140 -2.62 15.97 35.24
N GLY A 141 -3.96 15.94 35.27
CA GLY A 141 -4.77 17.12 34.94
C GLY A 141 -4.50 18.34 35.84
N LYS A 142 -4.23 18.11 37.14
CA LYS A 142 -3.83 19.17 38.09
C LYS A 142 -2.35 19.54 37.97
N ALA A 143 -1.49 18.59 37.61
CA ALA A 143 -0.05 18.81 37.49
C ALA A 143 0.38 19.37 36.12
N ALA A 144 -0.46 19.28 35.09
CA ALA A 144 -0.17 19.77 33.73
C ALA A 144 -0.02 21.31 33.67
N HIS A 145 -0.54 22.04 34.66
CA HIS A 145 -0.30 23.49 34.81
C HIS A 145 1.09 23.84 35.36
N ALA A 146 1.87 22.87 35.84
CA ALA A 146 3.20 23.09 36.43
C ALA A 146 4.36 23.09 35.40
N GLY A 147 4.05 23.04 34.10
CA GLY A 147 5.01 23.27 33.02
C GLY A 147 5.49 22.02 32.26
N PRO A 148 6.34 22.20 31.22
CA PRO A 148 6.70 21.15 30.24
C PRO A 148 7.40 19.92 30.83
N VAL A 149 8.13 20.09 31.92
CA VAL A 149 8.89 19.01 32.59
C VAL A 149 7.96 17.93 33.17
N VAL A 150 6.79 18.33 33.68
CA VAL A 150 5.77 17.39 34.19
C VAL A 150 5.14 16.60 33.05
N LEU A 151 5.03 17.18 31.85
CA LEU A 151 4.59 16.48 30.65
C LEU A 151 5.61 15.42 30.22
N VAL A 152 6.91 15.72 30.23
CA VAL A 152 7.96 14.74 29.86
C VAL A 152 7.98 13.54 30.80
N ILE A 153 7.71 13.73 32.09
CA ILE A 153 7.66 12.65 33.09
C ILE A 153 6.29 11.97 33.12
N GLY A 154 5.20 12.72 32.89
CA GLY A 154 3.83 12.22 32.91
C GLY A 154 3.43 11.46 31.64
N LEU A 155 3.98 11.82 30.47
CA LEU A 155 3.64 11.18 29.20
C LEU A 155 3.98 9.68 29.18
N PRO A 156 5.17 9.22 29.62
CA PRO A 156 5.48 7.79 29.69
C PRO A 156 4.54 7.02 30.62
N LEU A 157 4.17 7.60 31.75
CA LEU A 157 3.19 7.02 32.68
C LEU A 157 1.78 6.98 32.08
N LEU A 158 1.38 8.03 31.37
CA LEU A 158 0.11 8.09 30.64
C LEU A 158 0.06 7.06 29.51
N ILE A 159 1.18 6.86 28.79
CA ILE A 159 1.32 5.83 27.75
C ILE A 159 1.24 4.44 28.39
N PHE A 160 1.87 4.23 29.53
CA PHE A 160 1.81 2.96 30.25
C PHE A 160 0.39 2.64 30.73
N ASP A 161 -0.34 3.64 31.24
CA ASP A 161 -1.71 3.49 31.74
C ASP A 161 -2.75 3.37 30.60
N LEU A 162 -2.58 4.12 29.50
CA LEU A 162 -3.33 3.88 28.27
C LEU A 162 -3.02 2.49 27.69
N GLY A 163 -1.78 2.04 27.83
CA GLY A 163 -1.34 0.70 27.46
C GLY A 163 -2.02 -0.39 28.30
N SER A 164 -2.14 -0.20 29.62
CA SER A 164 -2.83 -1.16 30.49
C SER A 164 -4.33 -1.20 30.21
N ILE A 165 -4.97 -0.04 29.98
CA ILE A 165 -6.38 0.06 29.56
C ILE A 165 -6.59 -0.63 28.22
N ALA A 166 -5.70 -0.43 27.24
CA ALA A 166 -5.81 -1.03 25.92
C ALA A 166 -5.67 -2.56 25.93
N VAL A 167 -5.05 -3.14 26.97
CA VAL A 167 -4.86 -4.59 27.14
C VAL A 167 -5.99 -5.21 27.96
N GLN A 168 -6.95 -4.42 28.47
CA GLN A 168 -8.10 -4.99 29.16
C GLN A 168 -8.94 -5.87 28.21
N PRO A 169 -9.39 -7.06 28.66
CA PRO A 169 -10.10 -8.02 27.82
C PRO A 169 -11.32 -7.43 27.09
N GLU A 170 -12.05 -6.52 27.74
CA GLU A 170 -13.25 -5.87 27.23
C GLU A 170 -12.93 -4.93 26.05
N VAL A 171 -11.87 -4.13 26.20
CA VAL A 171 -11.38 -3.23 25.15
C VAL A 171 -10.82 -4.03 23.98
N LEU A 172 -10.03 -5.07 24.25
CA LEU A 172 -9.49 -5.98 23.24
C LEU A 172 -10.60 -6.69 22.46
N TRP A 173 -11.66 -7.13 23.15
CA TRP A 173 -12.81 -7.76 22.51
C TRP A 173 -13.57 -6.79 21.60
N ALA A 174 -13.84 -5.57 22.08
CA ALA A 174 -14.47 -4.53 21.27
C ALA A 174 -13.62 -4.16 20.04
N LEU A 175 -12.31 -4.04 20.22
CA LEU A 175 -11.35 -3.80 19.14
C LEU A 175 -11.33 -4.97 18.14
N ALA A 176 -11.35 -6.21 18.62
CA ALA A 176 -11.41 -7.40 17.76
C ALA A 176 -12.69 -7.42 16.91
N ILE A 177 -13.84 -7.07 17.49
CA ILE A 177 -15.11 -6.97 16.74
C ILE A 177 -15.04 -5.85 15.70
N LEU A 178 -14.48 -4.68 16.03
CA LEU A 178 -14.29 -3.59 15.09
C LEU A 178 -13.42 -4.02 13.90
N VAL A 179 -12.25 -4.62 14.19
CA VAL A 179 -11.32 -5.11 13.16
C VAL A 179 -11.97 -6.20 12.31
N LEU A 180 -12.65 -7.16 12.93
CA LEU A 180 -13.36 -8.22 12.21
C LEU A 180 -14.44 -7.62 11.29
N THR A 181 -15.23 -6.68 11.78
CA THR A 181 -16.27 -6.00 10.99
C THR A 181 -15.67 -5.25 9.81
N PHE A 182 -14.57 -4.53 10.04
CA PHE A 182 -13.85 -3.81 9.00
C PHE A 182 -13.30 -4.75 7.92
N VAL A 183 -12.67 -5.86 8.32
CA VAL A 183 -12.18 -6.90 7.39
C VAL A 183 -13.32 -7.53 6.61
N LEU A 184 -14.45 -7.82 7.25
CA LEU A 184 -15.63 -8.37 6.58
C LEU A 184 -16.23 -7.40 5.56
N VAL A 185 -16.31 -6.11 5.88
CA VAL A 185 -16.77 -5.06 4.96
C VAL A 185 -15.84 -4.98 3.74
N ILE A 186 -14.52 -4.98 3.96
CA ILE A 186 -13.53 -4.99 2.88
C ILE A 186 -13.67 -6.26 2.04
N ALA A 187 -13.75 -7.44 2.67
CA ALA A 187 -13.88 -8.71 1.97
C ALA A 187 -15.16 -8.76 1.13
N ALA A 188 -16.29 -8.29 1.69
CA ALA A 188 -17.57 -8.21 0.99
C ALA A 188 -17.52 -7.31 -0.25
N ALA A 189 -16.66 -6.28 -0.26
CA ALA A 189 -16.42 -5.45 -1.45
C ALA A 189 -15.44 -6.12 -2.43
N LEU A 190 -14.31 -6.64 -1.93
CA LEU A 190 -13.21 -7.15 -2.74
C LEU A 190 -13.56 -8.45 -3.46
N VAL A 191 -14.24 -9.38 -2.80
CA VAL A 191 -14.57 -10.71 -3.37
C VAL A 191 -15.42 -10.58 -4.65
N PRO A 192 -16.59 -9.92 -4.65
CA PRO A 192 -17.40 -9.84 -5.87
C PRO A 192 -16.73 -8.98 -6.95
N THR A 193 -16.06 -7.88 -6.58
CA THR A 193 -15.42 -7.02 -7.58
C THR A 193 -14.18 -7.62 -8.21
N SER A 194 -13.39 -8.38 -7.44
CA SER A 194 -12.27 -9.15 -7.97
C SER A 194 -12.76 -10.25 -8.91
N LEU A 195 -13.83 -10.97 -8.56
CA LEU A 195 -14.43 -12.00 -9.44
C LEU A 195 -14.89 -11.40 -10.77
N VAL A 196 -15.64 -10.29 -10.75
CA VAL A 196 -16.06 -9.59 -11.96
C VAL A 196 -14.85 -9.13 -12.77
N SER A 197 -13.85 -8.55 -12.12
CA SER A 197 -12.64 -8.06 -12.78
C SER A 197 -11.86 -9.19 -13.45
N VAL A 198 -11.69 -10.34 -12.78
CA VAL A 198 -11.02 -11.52 -13.32
C VAL A 198 -11.74 -12.05 -14.54
N VAL A 199 -13.08 -12.18 -14.49
CA VAL A 199 -13.87 -12.65 -15.62
C VAL A 199 -13.72 -11.73 -16.83
N VAL A 200 -13.81 -10.42 -16.62
CA VAL A 200 -13.67 -9.42 -17.69
C VAL A 200 -12.25 -9.42 -18.27
N MET A 201 -11.22 -9.44 -17.42
CA MET A 201 -9.82 -9.48 -17.86
C MET A 201 -9.49 -10.78 -18.61
N LEU A 202 -9.98 -11.92 -18.13
CA LEU A 202 -9.77 -13.21 -18.78
C LEU A 202 -10.41 -13.23 -20.18
N ARG A 203 -11.66 -12.76 -20.30
CA ARG A 203 -12.32 -12.66 -21.60
C ARG A 203 -11.56 -11.75 -22.55
N ALA A 204 -11.14 -10.58 -22.08
CA ALA A 204 -10.37 -9.62 -22.89
C ALA A 204 -9.02 -10.20 -23.33
N TYR A 205 -8.33 -10.91 -22.43
CA TYR A 205 -7.08 -11.60 -22.74
C TYR A 205 -7.28 -12.66 -23.82
N LEU A 206 -8.31 -13.52 -23.69
CA LEU A 206 -8.59 -14.59 -24.64
C LEU A 206 -8.93 -14.06 -26.03
N LEU A 207 -9.72 -12.98 -26.13
CA LEU A 207 -10.05 -12.35 -27.41
C LEU A 207 -8.79 -11.81 -28.10
N ARG A 208 -7.94 -11.09 -27.37
CA ARG A 208 -6.68 -10.56 -27.90
C ARG A 208 -5.66 -11.64 -28.24
N LEU A 209 -5.63 -12.73 -27.46
CA LEU A 209 -4.76 -13.85 -27.75
C LEU A 209 -5.16 -14.50 -29.08
N ARG A 210 -6.47 -14.70 -29.31
CA ARG A 210 -7.00 -15.21 -30.60
C ARG A 210 -6.62 -14.29 -31.75
N GLU A 211 -6.87 -12.99 -31.63
CA GLU A 211 -6.49 -12.00 -32.65
C GLU A 211 -4.99 -12.06 -33.00
N ARG A 212 -4.11 -12.19 -31.99
CA ARG A 212 -2.66 -12.30 -32.19
C ARG A 212 -2.25 -13.63 -32.82
N SER A 213 -2.89 -14.72 -32.44
CA SER A 213 -2.63 -16.04 -33.02
C SER A 213 -3.07 -16.10 -34.47
N ASP A 214 -4.25 -15.57 -34.79
CA ASP A 214 -4.78 -15.55 -36.16
C ASP A 214 -3.88 -14.71 -37.08
N ALA A 215 -3.44 -13.53 -36.63
CA ALA A 215 -2.50 -12.68 -37.36
C ALA A 215 -1.17 -13.39 -37.66
N ARG A 216 -0.61 -14.11 -36.68
CA ARG A 216 0.65 -14.87 -36.86
C ARG A 216 0.50 -16.05 -37.82
N ASN A 217 -0.66 -16.68 -37.85
CA ASN A 217 -0.94 -17.79 -38.76
C ASN A 217 -1.02 -17.29 -40.21
N LEU A 218 -1.63 -16.12 -40.45
CA LEU A 218 -1.67 -15.48 -41.77
C LEU A 218 -0.29 -15.08 -42.28
N GLU A 219 0.60 -14.59 -41.41
CA GLU A 219 2.00 -14.27 -41.77
C GLU A 219 2.85 -15.51 -42.09
N ALA A 220 2.44 -16.70 -41.63
CA ALA A 220 3.16 -17.96 -41.79
C ALA A 220 2.69 -18.81 -42.99
N GLU A 221 1.66 -18.36 -43.72
CA GLU A 221 1.24 -18.97 -44.99
C GLU A 221 2.05 -18.36 -46.14
N PRO A 222 2.93 -19.12 -46.82
CA PRO A 222 3.59 -18.62 -48.02
C PRO A 222 2.54 -18.42 -49.12
N ALA A 223 2.58 -17.25 -49.77
CA ALA A 223 1.79 -16.93 -50.95
C ALA A 223 2.02 -17.92 -52.11
#